data_AF-T1HNC8-F1
#
_entry.id   AF-T1HNC8-F1
#
_cell.length_a   1.000
_cell.length_b   1.000
_cell.length_c   1.000
_cell.angle_alpha   90.00
_cell.angle_beta   90.00
_cell.angle_gamma   90.00
#
_symmetry.space_group_name_H-M   'P 1'
#
loop_
_entity.id
_entity.type
_entity.pdbx_description
1 polymer ?
#
loop_
_entity_poly.entity_id
_entity_poly.type
_entity_poly.pdbx_seq_one_letter_code
_entity_poly.pdbx_strand_id
1 'polypeptide(L)'
;MKSFFKSTPLEEWYAIDKLKSSRWPRSHASDILRYTSLWKYGGTYVDLDVVLLRSLKGLSNFAGAESPRNVAAGMLSFTHGHPLSDLAIREIRDRFKGYFWGYNGPQVITRALKKYCAVSKISKMTKEQCGGFTVFPPKVFYPIYWNNWRDYFSFKEANSILAQFNESLAVHLWNKFSQNEKVIVGSGQPYDRLAAKFCPRVYSTLGGRG
;
A
#
# COMPACT_ATOMS: atom_id res chain seq x y z
N MET A 1 -0.54 22.75 -1.76
CA MET A 1 -0.89 21.63 -2.68
C MET A 1 -0.85 22.03 -4.17
N LYS A 2 -1.40 23.17 -4.62
CA LYS A 2 -1.39 23.53 -6.07
C LYS A 2 -0.01 23.44 -6.73
N SER A 3 1.03 23.99 -6.11
CA SER A 3 2.42 23.90 -6.62
C SER A 3 2.95 22.48 -6.76
N PHE A 4 2.48 21.55 -5.92
CA PHE A 4 2.89 20.14 -5.98
C PHE A 4 2.38 19.46 -7.25
N PHE A 5 1.24 19.87 -7.79
CA PHE A 5 0.68 19.28 -9.02
C PHE A 5 1.16 19.97 -10.30
N LYS A 6 1.89 21.07 -10.20
CA LYS A 6 2.47 21.76 -11.36
C LYS A 6 3.37 20.81 -12.17
N SER A 7 3.22 20.87 -13.48
CA SER A 7 3.92 20.04 -14.48
C SER A 7 3.70 18.54 -14.26
N THR A 8 2.50 18.16 -13.80
CA THR A 8 2.06 16.76 -13.73
C THR A 8 0.84 16.54 -14.59
N PRO A 9 0.54 15.28 -14.98
CA PRO A 9 -0.74 14.94 -15.60
C PRO A 9 -1.98 15.34 -14.77
N LEU A 10 -1.84 15.66 -13.48
CA LEU A 10 -2.94 16.09 -12.61
C LEU A 10 -3.02 17.60 -12.40
N GLU A 11 -2.21 18.43 -13.06
CA GLU A 11 -2.22 19.88 -12.87
C GLU A 11 -3.61 20.49 -13.09
N GLU A 12 -4.17 20.31 -14.28
CA GLU A 12 -5.51 20.81 -14.62
C GLU A 12 -6.60 20.09 -13.85
N TRP A 13 -6.45 18.78 -13.64
CA TRP A 13 -7.40 17.96 -12.90
C TRP A 13 -7.56 18.46 -11.45
N TYR A 14 -6.46 18.85 -10.80
CA TYR A 14 -6.49 19.38 -9.44
C TYR A 14 -7.05 20.80 -9.42
N ALA A 15 -6.81 21.60 -10.47
CA ALA A 15 -7.31 22.98 -10.58
C ALA A 15 -8.85 23.06 -10.58
N ILE A 16 -9.54 22.05 -11.10
CA ILE A 16 -11.02 21.97 -11.13
C ILE A 16 -11.64 21.34 -9.87
N ASP A 17 -10.86 21.19 -8.79
CA ASP A 17 -11.36 20.81 -7.46
C ASP A 17 -12.15 19.48 -7.40
N LYS A 18 -11.92 18.54 -8.33
CA LYS A 18 -12.61 17.24 -8.36
C LYS A 18 -12.52 16.45 -7.05
N LEU A 19 -11.46 16.66 -6.27
CA LEU A 19 -11.30 16.04 -4.95
C LEU A 19 -12.37 16.50 -3.94
N LYS A 20 -12.88 17.73 -4.04
CA LYS A 20 -13.89 18.28 -3.11
C LYS A 20 -15.21 17.52 -3.16
N SER A 21 -15.57 16.94 -4.31
CA SER A 21 -16.80 16.14 -4.46
C SER A 21 -16.66 14.71 -3.94
N SER A 22 -15.50 14.34 -3.40
CA SER A 22 -15.29 13.00 -2.88
C SER A 22 -16.01 12.75 -1.57
N ARG A 23 -16.57 11.54 -1.42
CA ARG A 23 -17.08 11.00 -0.15
C ARG A 23 -15.97 10.62 0.84
N TRP A 24 -14.71 10.51 0.39
CA TRP A 24 -13.54 10.21 1.23
C TRP A 24 -12.35 11.12 0.87
N PRO A 25 -12.47 12.43 1.07
CA PRO A 25 -11.50 13.41 0.57
C PRO A 25 -10.09 13.16 1.12
N ARG A 26 -9.95 12.79 2.40
CA ARG A 26 -8.64 12.46 3.01
C ARG A 26 -8.00 11.22 2.39
N SER A 27 -8.78 10.15 2.22
CA SER A 27 -8.30 8.89 1.63
C SER A 27 -7.85 9.10 0.19
N HIS A 28 -8.70 9.74 -0.62
CA HIS A 28 -8.39 9.99 -2.02
C HIS A 28 -7.28 11.03 -2.19
N ALA A 29 -7.15 12.02 -1.30
CA ALA A 29 -5.99 12.91 -1.29
C ALA A 29 -4.69 12.10 -1.11
N SER A 30 -4.69 11.16 -0.16
CA SER A 30 -3.54 10.27 0.07
C SER A 30 -3.23 9.41 -1.16
N ASP A 31 -4.25 8.83 -1.81
CA ASP A 31 -4.09 8.08 -3.06
C ASP A 31 -3.44 8.95 -4.16
N ILE A 32 -3.96 10.16 -4.36
CA ILE A 32 -3.46 11.08 -5.37
C ILE A 32 -2.01 11.48 -5.08
N LEU A 33 -1.72 11.82 -3.82
CA LEU A 33 -0.38 12.24 -3.40
C LEU A 33 0.64 11.13 -3.60
N ARG A 34 0.33 9.88 -3.24
CA ARG A 34 1.32 8.79 -3.41
C ARG A 34 1.69 8.54 -4.87
N TYR A 35 0.70 8.50 -5.78
CA TYR A 35 0.96 8.26 -7.20
C TYR A 35 1.68 9.47 -7.82
N THR A 36 1.33 10.68 -7.40
CA THR A 36 2.00 11.90 -7.87
C THR A 36 3.45 11.97 -7.39
N SER A 37 3.71 11.65 -6.12
CA SER A 37 5.09 11.58 -5.58
C SER A 37 5.94 10.56 -6.34
N LEU A 38 5.40 9.36 -6.57
CA LEU A 38 6.09 8.31 -7.30
C LEU A 38 6.33 8.69 -8.77
N TRP A 39 5.39 9.36 -9.41
CA TRP A 39 5.58 9.88 -10.78
C TRP A 39 6.67 10.95 -10.81
N LYS A 40 6.64 11.90 -9.87
CA LYS A 40 7.59 13.03 -9.80
C LYS A 40 9.01 12.62 -9.48
N TYR A 41 9.19 11.64 -8.59
CA TYR A 41 10.50 11.38 -7.98
C TYR A 41 10.95 9.92 -8.12
N GLY A 42 10.07 9.02 -8.55
CA GLY A 42 10.31 7.59 -8.40
C GLY A 42 10.45 7.18 -6.93
N GLY A 43 11.17 6.09 -6.70
CA GLY A 43 11.43 5.54 -5.38
C GLY A 43 10.34 4.58 -4.92
N THR A 44 10.25 4.39 -3.60
CA THR A 44 9.33 3.45 -2.96
C THR A 44 8.41 4.20 -1.99
N TYR A 45 7.11 3.97 -2.15
CA TYR A 45 6.07 4.43 -1.25
C TYR A 45 5.60 3.26 -0.37
N VAL A 46 5.40 3.55 0.90
CA VAL A 46 4.91 2.60 1.92
C VAL A 46 3.83 3.31 2.74
N ASP A 47 2.67 2.68 2.91
CA ASP A 47 1.62 3.19 3.82
C ASP A 47 2.12 3.19 5.28
N LEU A 48 1.64 4.14 6.09
CA LEU A 48 2.14 4.35 7.45
C LEU A 48 1.74 3.24 8.45
N ASP A 49 0.79 2.40 8.08
CA ASP A 49 0.34 1.22 8.84
C ASP A 49 1.00 -0.08 8.36
N VAL A 50 2.18 0.03 7.74
CA VAL A 50 3.04 -1.09 7.34
C VAL A 50 4.22 -1.23 8.31
N VAL A 51 4.45 -2.46 8.79
CA VAL A 51 5.66 -2.81 9.52
C VAL A 51 6.59 -3.59 8.58
N LEU A 52 7.78 -3.04 8.31
CA LEU A 52 8.80 -3.73 7.54
C LEU A 52 9.49 -4.79 8.42
N LEU A 53 9.48 -6.04 7.95
CA LEU A 53 10.13 -7.17 8.62
C LEU A 53 11.55 -7.39 8.09
N ARG A 54 11.81 -6.93 6.86
CA ARG A 54 13.10 -7.05 6.16
C ARG A 54 13.36 -5.77 5.36
N SER A 55 14.62 -5.52 5.05
CA SER A 55 15.03 -4.37 4.24
C SER A 55 14.47 -4.47 2.81
N LEU A 56 13.98 -3.35 2.27
CA LEU A 56 13.60 -3.22 0.87
C LEU A 56 14.78 -2.82 -0.03
N LYS A 57 16.00 -2.72 0.51
CA LYS A 57 17.20 -2.31 -0.23
C LYS A 57 17.43 -3.21 -1.45
N GLY A 58 17.68 -2.59 -2.60
CA GLY A 58 17.93 -3.27 -3.87
C GLY A 58 16.67 -3.67 -4.63
N LEU A 59 15.48 -3.49 -4.05
CA LEU A 59 14.21 -3.69 -4.75
C LEU A 59 13.79 -2.40 -5.46
N SER A 60 13.27 -2.55 -6.67
CA SER A 60 12.67 -1.47 -7.46
C SER A 60 11.61 -2.04 -8.40
N ASN A 61 10.75 -1.18 -8.95
CA ASN A 61 9.75 -1.55 -9.95
C ASN A 61 8.87 -2.71 -9.47
N PHE A 62 8.21 -2.52 -8.33
CA PHE A 62 7.36 -3.54 -7.75
C PHE A 62 6.07 -3.00 -7.14
N ALA A 63 5.10 -3.89 -7.02
CA ALA A 63 3.88 -3.67 -6.22
C ALA A 63 3.48 -4.99 -5.55
N GLY A 64 2.64 -4.92 -4.52
CA GLY A 64 2.12 -6.11 -3.84
C GLY A 64 0.66 -6.40 -4.17
N ALA A 65 0.36 -7.64 -4.56
CA ALA A 65 -1.01 -8.13 -4.64
C ALA A 65 -1.60 -8.31 -3.24
N GLU A 66 -2.75 -7.71 -2.93
CA GLU A 66 -3.49 -7.99 -1.68
C GLU A 66 -4.42 -9.20 -1.82
N SER A 67 -4.76 -9.56 -3.06
CA SER A 67 -5.66 -10.67 -3.38
C SER A 67 -5.43 -11.13 -4.82
N PRO A 68 -6.08 -12.24 -5.26
CA PRO A 68 -6.02 -12.67 -6.66
C PRO A 68 -6.59 -11.65 -7.67
N ARG A 69 -7.32 -10.63 -7.19
CA ARG A 69 -8.04 -9.66 -8.04
C ARG A 69 -7.46 -8.25 -7.98
N ASN A 70 -6.83 -7.87 -6.87
CA ASN A 70 -6.35 -6.51 -6.62
C ASN A 70 -4.86 -6.47 -6.24
N VAL A 71 -4.18 -5.47 -6.77
CA VAL A 71 -2.91 -4.96 -6.27
C VAL A 71 -3.21 -3.81 -5.34
N ALA A 72 -2.63 -3.84 -4.14
CA ALA A 72 -2.81 -2.78 -3.15
C ALA A 72 -1.94 -1.57 -3.48
N ALA A 73 -2.35 -0.41 -2.96
CA ALA A 73 -1.64 0.84 -3.16
C ALA A 73 -0.78 1.25 -1.94
N GLY A 74 -0.54 0.32 -1.02
CA GLY A 74 0.24 0.56 0.20
C GLY A 74 1.71 0.16 0.13
N MET A 75 2.13 -0.46 -0.97
CA MET A 75 3.52 -0.84 -1.22
C MET A 75 3.79 -0.76 -2.73
N LEU A 76 4.39 0.35 -3.16
CA LEU A 76 4.60 0.67 -4.57
C LEU A 76 6.03 1.17 -4.77
N SER A 77 6.70 0.69 -5.81
CA SER A 77 8.02 1.17 -6.17
C SER A 77 8.11 1.37 -7.68
N PHE A 78 8.59 2.55 -8.09
CA PHE A 78 8.83 2.89 -9.48
C PHE A 78 10.19 3.57 -9.60
N THR A 79 10.98 3.14 -10.57
CA THR A 79 12.11 3.95 -11.03
C THR A 79 11.55 5.26 -11.60
N HIS A 80 12.27 6.37 -11.41
CA HIS A 80 11.82 7.65 -11.95
C HIS A 80 11.62 7.54 -13.48
N GLY A 81 10.48 8.06 -13.97
CA GLY A 81 10.10 7.97 -15.38
C GLY A 81 9.55 6.60 -15.83
N HIS A 82 9.36 5.63 -14.92
CA HIS A 82 8.85 4.31 -15.31
C HIS A 82 7.43 4.41 -15.92
N PRO A 83 7.14 3.77 -17.08
CA PRO A 83 5.85 3.93 -17.78
C PRO A 83 4.61 3.59 -16.94
N LEU A 84 4.69 2.58 -16.06
CA LEU A 84 3.60 2.28 -15.11
C LEU A 84 3.23 3.45 -14.19
N SER A 85 4.18 4.29 -13.79
CA SER A 85 3.88 5.46 -12.96
C SER A 85 3.05 6.49 -13.74
N ASP A 86 3.37 6.69 -15.02
CA ASP A 86 2.62 7.55 -15.94
C ASP A 86 1.21 6.99 -16.23
N LEU A 87 1.10 5.68 -16.45
CA LEU A 87 -0.19 5.01 -16.58
C LEU A 87 -1.04 5.18 -15.32
N ALA A 88 -0.47 5.02 -14.12
CA ALA A 88 -1.20 5.14 -12.87
C ALA A 88 -1.73 6.56 -12.64
N ILE A 89 -0.92 7.60 -12.86
CA ILE A 89 -1.36 8.98 -12.67
C ILE A 89 -2.42 9.40 -13.71
N ARG A 90 -2.33 8.91 -14.95
CA ARG A 90 -3.37 9.14 -15.98
C ARG A 90 -4.67 8.41 -15.66
N GLU A 91 -4.60 7.21 -15.09
CA GLU A 91 -5.79 6.49 -14.61
C GLU A 91 -6.57 7.30 -13.55
N ILE A 92 -5.87 8.05 -12.69
CA ILE A 92 -6.52 9.00 -11.76
C ILE A 92 -7.16 10.15 -12.55
N ARG A 93 -6.39 10.81 -13.41
CA ARG A 93 -6.83 11.97 -14.20
C ARG A 93 -8.13 11.67 -14.95
N ASP A 94 -8.15 10.54 -15.66
CA ASP A 94 -9.19 10.21 -16.63
C ASP A 94 -10.40 9.53 -15.97
N ARG A 95 -10.19 8.84 -14.84
CA ARG A 95 -11.21 7.95 -14.27
C ARG A 95 -11.55 8.22 -12.82
N PHE A 96 -11.08 9.29 -12.20
CA PHE A 96 -11.37 9.56 -10.79
C PHE A 96 -12.86 9.38 -10.43
N LYS A 97 -13.13 8.61 -9.37
CA LYS A 97 -14.47 8.39 -8.83
C LYS A 97 -14.52 8.75 -7.35
N GLY A 98 -15.01 9.95 -7.04
CA GLY A 98 -15.11 10.45 -5.67
C GLY A 98 -16.06 9.64 -4.77
N TYR A 99 -16.99 8.89 -5.35
CA TYR A 99 -18.02 8.09 -4.68
C TYR A 99 -17.68 6.61 -4.51
N PHE A 100 -16.52 6.14 -5.00
CA PHE A 100 -16.02 4.79 -4.73
C PHE A 100 -14.63 4.80 -4.06
N TRP A 101 -14.59 4.41 -2.78
CA TRP A 101 -13.41 4.47 -1.90
C TRP A 101 -12.15 3.81 -2.48
N GLY A 102 -12.23 2.59 -2.99
CA GLY A 102 -11.07 1.86 -3.52
C GLY A 102 -10.70 2.21 -4.97
N TYR A 103 -11.48 3.04 -5.66
CA TYR A 103 -11.34 3.23 -7.11
C TYR A 103 -10.10 4.03 -7.51
N ASN A 104 -9.67 4.92 -6.62
CA ASN A 104 -8.58 5.88 -6.83
C ASN A 104 -7.26 5.44 -6.18
N GLY A 105 -7.30 4.42 -5.33
CA GLY A 105 -6.14 3.78 -4.70
C GLY A 105 -5.81 2.43 -5.35
N PRO A 106 -6.13 1.28 -4.73
CA PRO A 106 -5.80 -0.06 -5.24
C PRO A 106 -6.24 -0.34 -6.68
N GLN A 107 -7.41 0.17 -7.11
CA GLN A 107 -7.86 -0.09 -8.47
C GLN A 107 -7.08 0.69 -9.54
N VAL A 108 -6.43 1.80 -9.21
CA VAL A 108 -5.56 2.53 -10.15
C VAL A 108 -4.39 1.65 -10.55
N ILE A 109 -3.59 1.17 -9.60
CA ILE A 109 -2.44 0.31 -9.91
C ILE A 109 -2.89 -1.02 -10.51
N THR A 110 -4.01 -1.58 -10.06
CA THR A 110 -4.57 -2.82 -10.65
C THR A 110 -4.90 -2.64 -12.13
N ARG A 111 -5.57 -1.54 -12.52
CA ARG A 111 -5.90 -1.27 -13.94
C ARG A 111 -4.66 -0.92 -14.75
N ALA A 112 -3.75 -0.11 -14.20
CA ALA A 112 -2.48 0.23 -14.85
C ALA A 112 -1.65 -1.02 -15.16
N LEU A 113 -1.52 -1.95 -14.20
CA LEU A 113 -0.80 -3.21 -14.39
C LEU A 113 -1.48 -4.13 -15.40
N LYS A 114 -2.81 -4.26 -15.36
CA LYS A 114 -3.54 -5.05 -16.37
C LYS A 114 -3.28 -4.53 -17.79
N LYS A 115 -3.25 -3.21 -17.96
CA LYS A 115 -2.93 -2.55 -19.23
C LYS A 115 -1.47 -2.76 -19.63
N TYR A 116 -0.54 -2.49 -18.72
CA TYR A 116 0.90 -2.54 -18.99
C TYR A 116 1.41 -3.95 -19.27
N CYS A 117 0.99 -4.93 -18.46
CA CYS A 117 1.38 -6.33 -18.62
C CYS A 117 0.54 -7.06 -19.67
N ALA A 118 -0.47 -6.41 -20.28
CA ALA A 118 -1.40 -7.01 -21.24
C ALA A 118 -2.08 -8.32 -20.76
N VAL A 119 -2.43 -8.40 -19.46
CA VAL A 119 -3.10 -9.56 -18.86
C VAL A 119 -4.25 -9.16 -17.95
N SER A 120 -5.29 -9.99 -17.85
CA SER A 120 -6.48 -9.70 -17.04
C SER A 120 -6.42 -10.21 -15.60
N LYS A 121 -5.56 -11.21 -15.32
CA LYS A 121 -5.43 -11.86 -14.01
C LYS A 121 -4.07 -11.53 -13.39
N ILE A 122 -4.05 -11.21 -12.09
CA ILE A 122 -2.80 -10.92 -11.34
C ILE A 122 -1.86 -12.13 -11.36
N SER A 123 -2.39 -13.34 -11.29
CA SER A 123 -1.59 -14.57 -11.36
C SER A 123 -0.80 -14.75 -12.66
N LYS A 124 -1.10 -13.94 -13.71
CA LYS A 124 -0.38 -13.94 -14.99
C LYS A 124 0.60 -12.76 -15.13
N MET A 125 0.71 -11.89 -14.13
CA MET A 125 1.62 -10.74 -14.12
C MET A 125 3.04 -11.19 -13.72
N THR A 126 3.67 -12.02 -14.56
CA THR A 126 5.07 -12.41 -14.36
C THR A 126 6.00 -11.23 -14.64
N LYS A 127 7.22 -11.29 -14.13
CA LYS A 127 8.21 -10.22 -14.32
C LYS A 127 8.50 -9.98 -15.80
N GLU A 128 8.58 -11.05 -16.58
CA GLU A 128 8.83 -11.02 -18.03
C GLU A 128 7.64 -10.38 -18.76
N GLN A 129 6.42 -10.82 -18.44
CA GLN A 129 5.19 -10.29 -19.02
C GLN A 129 4.98 -8.81 -18.70
N CYS A 130 5.48 -8.37 -17.54
CA CYS A 130 5.40 -7.00 -17.06
C CYS A 130 6.70 -6.20 -17.29
N GLY A 131 7.52 -6.56 -18.29
CA GLY A 131 8.68 -5.76 -18.70
C GLY A 131 9.66 -5.47 -17.56
N GLY A 132 9.92 -6.44 -16.69
CA GLY A 132 10.81 -6.31 -15.53
C GLY A 132 10.12 -5.88 -14.23
N PHE A 133 8.85 -5.44 -14.28
CA PHE A 133 8.10 -5.03 -13.09
C PHE A 133 7.61 -6.26 -12.31
N THR A 134 7.81 -6.27 -10.99
CA THR A 134 7.48 -7.42 -10.14
C THR A 134 6.17 -7.19 -9.38
N VAL A 135 5.16 -8.03 -9.61
CA VAL A 135 3.96 -8.07 -8.77
C VAL A 135 4.12 -9.18 -7.75
N PHE A 136 4.47 -8.81 -6.51
CA PHE A 136 4.68 -9.78 -5.44
C PHE A 136 3.35 -10.39 -4.98
N PRO A 137 3.33 -11.70 -4.62
CA PRO A 137 2.13 -12.34 -4.10
C PRO A 137 1.77 -11.83 -2.69
N PRO A 138 0.52 -12.06 -2.22
CA PRO A 138 0.07 -11.54 -0.92
C PRO A 138 0.99 -11.87 0.25
N LYS A 139 1.55 -13.08 0.31
CA LYS A 139 2.46 -13.49 1.40
C LYS A 139 3.67 -12.57 1.62
N VAL A 140 4.06 -11.75 0.65
CA VAL A 140 5.24 -10.87 0.76
C VAL A 140 4.97 -9.59 1.55
N PHE A 141 3.79 -8.96 1.35
CA PHE A 141 3.46 -7.67 1.97
C PHE A 141 2.10 -7.65 2.69
N TYR A 142 1.22 -8.58 2.34
CA TYR A 142 -0.17 -8.70 2.81
C TYR A 142 -0.47 -10.14 3.26
N PRO A 143 0.33 -10.75 4.15
CA PRO A 143 0.14 -12.15 4.55
C PRO A 143 -1.20 -12.39 5.26
N ILE A 144 -1.75 -11.38 5.93
CA ILE A 144 -3.14 -11.37 6.42
C ILE A 144 -3.97 -10.51 5.48
N TYR A 145 -5.01 -11.11 4.89
CA TYR A 145 -5.99 -10.41 4.08
C TYR A 145 -6.81 -9.42 4.93
N TRP A 146 -7.21 -8.27 4.37
CA TRP A 146 -7.85 -7.19 5.13
C TRP A 146 -9.11 -7.61 5.91
N ASN A 147 -9.87 -8.60 5.44
CA ASN A 147 -11.03 -9.14 6.20
C ASN A 147 -10.63 -9.78 7.52
N ASN A 148 -9.40 -10.29 7.60
CA ASN A 148 -8.86 -11.03 8.73
C ASN A 148 -7.94 -10.14 9.59
N TRP A 149 -8.04 -8.81 9.48
CA TRP A 149 -7.18 -7.85 10.19
C TRP A 149 -7.11 -8.10 11.71
N ARG A 150 -8.16 -8.69 12.30
CA ARG A 150 -8.23 -9.03 13.73
C ARG A 150 -7.16 -10.03 14.16
N ASP A 151 -6.64 -10.84 13.24
CA ASP A 151 -5.58 -11.81 13.51
C ASP A 151 -4.32 -11.12 14.05
N TYR A 152 -4.04 -9.89 13.63
CA TYR A 152 -2.93 -9.10 14.20
C TYR A 152 -3.06 -8.82 15.70
N PHE A 153 -4.27 -8.88 16.24
CA PHE A 153 -4.61 -8.52 17.62
C PHE A 153 -5.15 -9.73 18.41
N SER A 154 -5.17 -10.91 17.80
CA SER A 154 -5.63 -12.14 18.47
C SER A 154 -4.60 -12.64 19.47
N PHE A 155 -5.07 -13.02 20.66
CA PHE A 155 -4.28 -13.78 21.64
C PHE A 155 -4.19 -15.26 21.28
N LYS A 156 -5.23 -15.77 20.62
CA LYS A 156 -5.29 -17.16 20.17
C LYS A 156 -4.40 -17.31 18.95
N GLU A 157 -3.62 -18.39 18.93
CA GLU A 157 -2.81 -18.80 17.77
C GLU A 157 -1.74 -17.78 17.33
N ALA A 158 -1.31 -16.87 18.21
CA ALA A 158 -0.33 -15.84 17.88
C ALA A 158 0.95 -16.41 17.24
N ASN A 159 1.43 -17.57 17.71
CA ASN A 159 2.60 -18.25 17.11
C ASN A 159 2.33 -18.74 15.68
N SER A 160 1.15 -19.31 15.42
CA SER A 160 0.74 -19.77 14.09
C SER A 160 0.61 -18.60 13.13
N ILE A 161 0.00 -17.49 13.58
CA ILE A 161 -0.13 -16.26 12.81
C ILE A 161 1.26 -15.70 12.46
N LEU A 162 2.16 -15.59 13.44
CA LEU A 162 3.52 -15.09 13.23
C LEU A 162 4.34 -15.99 12.30
N ALA A 163 4.13 -17.31 12.33
CA ALA A 163 4.81 -18.25 11.44
C ALA A 163 4.50 -18.00 9.97
N GLN A 164 3.32 -17.47 9.63
CA GLN A 164 2.95 -17.08 8.27
C GLN A 164 3.84 -15.95 7.72
N PHE A 165 4.52 -15.19 8.58
CA PHE A 165 5.29 -14.01 8.21
C PHE A 165 6.77 -14.30 7.94
N ASN A 166 7.21 -15.56 8.05
CA ASN A 166 8.62 -15.93 7.93
C ASN A 166 9.25 -15.49 6.60
N GLU A 167 8.49 -15.57 5.51
CA GLU A 167 8.91 -15.15 4.16
C GLU A 167 8.48 -13.73 3.80
N SER A 168 7.74 -13.04 4.67
CA SER A 168 7.22 -11.71 4.40
C SER A 168 8.33 -10.65 4.50
N LEU A 169 8.28 -9.67 3.60
CA LEU A 169 9.10 -8.46 3.69
C LEU A 169 8.43 -7.41 4.59
N ALA A 170 7.10 -7.40 4.63
CA ALA A 170 6.32 -6.49 5.46
C ALA A 170 4.97 -7.10 5.83
N VAL A 171 4.31 -6.48 6.81
CA VAL A 171 2.90 -6.68 7.10
C VAL A 171 2.15 -5.37 7.01
N HIS A 172 0.90 -5.41 6.53
CA HIS A 172 0.02 -4.26 6.48
C HIS A 172 -1.10 -4.43 7.51
N LEU A 173 -1.23 -3.48 8.45
CA LEU A 173 -2.09 -3.62 9.62
C LEU A 173 -3.54 -3.20 9.37
N TRP A 174 -3.82 -2.64 8.19
CA TRP A 174 -5.16 -2.31 7.72
C TRP A 174 -5.86 -1.29 8.64
N ASN A 175 -5.20 -0.18 8.94
CA ASN A 175 -5.62 0.83 9.93
C ASN A 175 -7.05 1.33 9.71
N LYS A 176 -7.54 1.36 8.47
CA LYS A 176 -8.96 1.66 8.17
C LYS A 176 -9.94 0.81 8.99
N PHE A 177 -9.58 -0.44 9.28
CA PHE A 177 -10.37 -1.39 10.06
C PHE A 177 -9.85 -1.56 11.49
N SER A 178 -8.53 -1.47 11.69
CA SER A 178 -7.88 -1.76 12.98
C SER A 178 -7.62 -0.55 13.88
N GLN A 179 -7.86 0.68 13.43
CA GLN A 179 -7.54 1.92 14.18
C GLN A 179 -8.12 2.00 15.61
N ASN A 180 -9.19 1.26 15.90
CA ASN A 180 -9.85 1.25 17.22
C ASN A 180 -9.35 0.11 18.11
N GLU A 181 -8.54 -0.81 17.58
CA GLU A 181 -8.02 -1.95 18.33
C GLU A 181 -6.74 -1.54 19.05
N LYS A 182 -6.64 -1.89 20.33
CA LYS A 182 -5.51 -1.47 21.16
C LYS A 182 -4.40 -2.52 21.07
N VAL A 183 -3.18 -2.04 20.81
CA VAL A 183 -1.98 -2.83 21.08
C VAL A 183 -1.73 -2.80 22.59
N ILE A 184 -1.75 -3.97 23.22
CA ILE A 184 -1.44 -4.10 24.63
C ILE A 184 0.01 -4.51 24.77
N VAL A 185 0.83 -3.65 25.37
CA VAL A 185 2.27 -3.86 25.54
C VAL A 185 2.52 -5.14 26.34
N GLY A 186 3.34 -6.05 25.79
CA GLY A 186 3.71 -7.31 26.42
C GLY A 186 2.61 -8.38 26.40
N SER A 187 1.50 -8.12 25.69
CA SER A 187 0.39 -9.08 25.56
C SER A 187 0.74 -10.34 24.77
N GLY A 188 1.78 -10.27 23.93
CA GLY A 188 2.15 -11.35 23.03
C GLY A 188 1.23 -11.47 21.81
N GLN A 189 0.31 -10.53 21.58
CA GLN A 189 -0.43 -10.41 20.31
C GLN A 189 0.55 -10.33 19.13
N PRO A 190 0.19 -10.79 17.92
CA PRO A 190 1.08 -10.70 16.76
C PRO A 190 1.60 -9.28 16.53
N TYR A 191 0.73 -8.26 16.55
CA TYR A 191 1.19 -6.88 16.37
C TYR A 191 2.03 -6.37 17.54
N ASP A 192 1.72 -6.74 18.77
CA ASP A 192 2.57 -6.44 19.94
C ASP A 192 4.01 -6.94 19.74
N ARG A 193 4.18 -8.22 19.35
CA ARG A 193 5.50 -8.81 19.10
C ARG A 193 6.21 -8.20 17.90
N LEU A 194 5.47 -7.87 16.84
CA LEU A 194 6.04 -7.21 15.67
C LEU A 194 6.49 -5.79 15.99
N ALA A 195 5.69 -5.01 16.71
CA ALA A 195 6.01 -3.65 17.11
C ALA A 195 7.22 -3.62 18.06
N ALA A 196 7.28 -4.53 19.03
CA ALA A 196 8.43 -4.67 19.93
C ALA A 196 9.73 -4.96 19.17
N LYS A 197 9.68 -5.85 18.16
CA LYS A 197 10.86 -6.29 17.41
C LYS A 197 11.31 -5.30 16.34
N PHE A 198 10.38 -4.76 15.55
CA PHE A 198 10.68 -4.00 14.33
C PHE A 198 10.48 -2.48 14.49
N CYS A 199 9.77 -2.04 15.53
CA CYS A 199 9.55 -0.62 15.84
C CYS A 199 9.96 -0.26 17.28
N PRO A 200 11.12 -0.71 17.81
CA PRO A 200 11.43 -0.66 19.25
C PRO A 200 11.43 0.75 19.85
N ARG A 201 11.83 1.77 19.06
CA ARG A 201 11.82 3.17 19.51
C ARG A 201 10.40 3.65 19.81
N VAL A 202 9.46 3.47 18.87
CA VAL A 202 8.06 3.85 19.06
C VAL A 202 7.43 2.99 20.15
N TYR A 203 7.69 1.68 20.12
CA TYR A 203 7.12 0.74 21.08
C TYR A 203 7.49 1.07 22.53
N SER A 204 8.75 1.47 22.79
CA SER A 204 9.19 1.86 24.14
C SER A 204 8.40 3.03 24.76
N THR A 205 7.82 3.90 23.93
CA THR A 205 7.00 5.03 24.41
C THR A 205 5.61 4.61 24.91
N LEU A 206 5.17 3.39 24.57
CA LEU A 206 3.86 2.86 24.95
C LEU A 206 3.85 2.29 26.38
N GLY A 207 5.00 1.81 26.87
CA GLY A 207 5.16 1.22 28.20
C GLY A 207 5.68 2.17 29.29
N GLY A 208 6.00 3.42 28.94
CA GLY A 208 6.63 4.40 29.85
C GLY A 208 5.68 5.31 30.63
N ARG A 209 4.41 4.92 30.81
CA ARG A 209 3.49 5.57 31.75
C ARG A 209 3.08 4.57 32.83
N GLY A 210 4.04 4.28 33.71
CA GLY A 210 3.80 3.74 35.04
C GLY A 210 3.94 4.87 36.04
#